data_AF-A0AAW1JFC4-F1
#
_entry.id   AF-A0AAW1JFC4-F1
#
_cell.length_a   1.000
_cell.length_b   1.000
_cell.length_c   1.000
_cell.angle_alpha   90.00
_cell.angle_beta   90.00
_cell.angle_gamma   90.00
#
_symmetry.space_group_name_H-M   'P 1'
#
loop_
_entity.id
_entity.type
_entity.pdbx_description
1 polymer ?
#
loop_
_entity_poly.entity_id
_entity_poly.type
_entity_poly.pdbx_seq_one_letter_code
_entity_poly.pdbx_strand_id
1 'polypeptide(L)'
;MARGRQRKTTKGDFTKEQMEAGVRLVVEEQMSLRKAAERTGIKFQTLQRYVTKQKTAGIGTSIRLTPNYASRRIFTSEQEATLEEYAVTCAKMCYGKSRKDLRCLAYEVAIAKPRCAMANREKTYVV
;
A
#
# COMPACT_ATOMS: atom_id res chain seq x y z
N MET A 1 -10.52 12.94 22.93
CA MET A 1 -10.85 11.51 22.75
C MET A 1 -10.70 11.10 21.28
N ALA A 2 -10.17 9.90 21.00
CA ALA A 2 -10.08 9.39 19.63
C ALA A 2 -11.50 9.12 19.09
N ARG A 3 -11.91 9.86 18.06
CA ARG A 3 -13.19 9.61 17.38
C ARG A 3 -13.05 8.25 16.69
N GLY A 4 -13.78 7.23 17.13
CA GLY A 4 -13.79 5.87 16.57
C GLY A 4 -14.33 5.84 15.14
N ARG A 5 -13.61 6.47 14.21
CA ARG A 5 -14.03 6.67 12.82
C ARG A 5 -13.94 5.34 12.08
N GLN A 6 -15.09 4.76 11.82
CA GLN A 6 -15.20 3.58 10.96
C GLN A 6 -14.79 3.91 9.52
N ARG A 7 -14.07 2.97 8.89
CA ARG A 7 -13.61 3.10 7.52
C ARG A 7 -14.82 3.01 6.58
N LYS A 8 -15.03 4.05 5.76
CA LYS A 8 -16.12 4.09 4.77
C LYS A 8 -15.79 3.41 3.43
N THR A 9 -14.51 3.17 3.15
CA THR A 9 -14.04 2.76 1.82
C THR A 9 -13.71 1.28 1.73
N THR A 10 -14.39 0.56 0.84
CA THR A 10 -14.13 -0.86 0.49
C THR A 10 -13.02 -1.04 -0.57
N LYS A 11 -12.14 -0.04 -0.76
CA LYS A 11 -11.09 -0.10 -1.80
C LYS A 11 -9.89 -0.91 -1.29
N GLY A 12 -9.47 -1.92 -2.03
CA GLY A 12 -8.34 -2.77 -1.63
C GLY A 12 -8.70 -3.79 -0.55
N ASP A 13 -10.00 -4.05 -0.37
CA ASP A 13 -10.54 -5.01 0.59
C ASP A 13 -10.81 -6.34 -0.13
N PHE A 14 -9.74 -6.99 -0.59
CA PHE A 14 -9.80 -8.29 -1.22
C PHE A 14 -8.64 -9.14 -0.73
N THR A 15 -8.90 -10.44 -0.55
CA THR A 15 -7.84 -11.38 -0.20
C THR A 15 -7.07 -11.81 -1.45
N LYS A 16 -5.85 -12.28 -1.24
CA LYS A 16 -5.03 -12.84 -2.32
C LYS A 16 -5.76 -14.00 -3.02
N GLU A 17 -6.40 -14.85 -2.23
CA GLU A 17 -7.15 -16.03 -2.69
C GLU A 17 -8.33 -15.66 -3.59
N GLN A 18 -9.13 -14.66 -3.20
CA GLN A 18 -10.22 -14.16 -4.04
C GLN A 18 -9.69 -13.66 -5.39
N MET A 19 -8.55 -12.96 -5.39
CA MET A 19 -7.97 -12.44 -6.62
C MET A 19 -7.42 -13.57 -7.50
N GLU A 20 -6.77 -14.58 -6.90
CA GLU A 20 -6.29 -15.77 -7.61
C GLU A 20 -7.45 -16.53 -8.27
N ALA A 21 -8.53 -16.78 -7.53
CA ALA A 21 -9.73 -17.42 -8.06
C ALA A 21 -10.32 -16.61 -9.22
N GLY A 22 -10.51 -15.30 -9.05
CA GLY A 22 -11.10 -14.45 -10.08
C GLY A 22 -10.27 -14.38 -11.35
N VAL A 23 -8.95 -14.41 -11.21
CA VAL A 23 -8.03 -14.42 -12.35
C VAL A 23 -8.05 -15.76 -13.08
N ARG A 24 -8.04 -16.89 -12.36
CA ARG A 24 -8.19 -18.24 -12.96
C ARG A 24 -9.48 -18.38 -13.74
N LEU A 25 -10.60 -17.97 -13.17
CA LEU A 25 -11.92 -17.98 -13.83
C LEU A 25 -11.93 -17.24 -15.19
N VAL A 26 -11.13 -16.18 -15.33
CA VAL A 26 -11.09 -15.38 -16.56
C VAL A 26 -10.08 -15.92 -17.57
N VAL A 27 -8.97 -16.50 -17.10
CA VAL A 27 -7.88 -16.97 -17.96
C VAL A 27 -8.06 -18.43 -18.39
N GLU A 28 -8.46 -19.30 -17.46
CA GLU A 28 -8.63 -20.75 -17.68
C GLU A 28 -10.04 -21.05 -18.21
N GLU A 29 -11.09 -20.58 -17.52
CA GLU A 29 -12.49 -20.85 -17.89
C GLU A 29 -13.06 -19.90 -18.95
N GLN A 30 -12.28 -18.90 -19.40
CA GLN A 30 -12.69 -17.87 -20.38
C GLN A 30 -14.00 -17.13 -20.02
N MET A 31 -14.32 -17.05 -18.72
CA MET A 31 -15.53 -16.37 -18.26
C MET A 31 -15.39 -14.85 -18.40
N SER A 32 -16.51 -14.17 -18.64
CA SER A 32 -16.51 -12.70 -18.74
C SER A 32 -16.10 -12.05 -17.41
N LEU A 33 -15.34 -10.96 -17.50
CA LEU A 33 -14.84 -10.20 -16.35
C LEU A 33 -15.94 -9.79 -15.36
N ARG A 34 -17.15 -9.47 -15.86
CA ARG A 34 -18.28 -9.08 -15.01
C ARG A 34 -18.81 -10.28 -14.20
N LYS A 35 -18.98 -11.45 -14.83
CA LYS A 35 -19.44 -12.66 -14.14
C LYS A 35 -18.41 -13.17 -13.12
N ALA A 36 -17.12 -13.10 -13.46
CA ALA A 36 -16.05 -13.46 -12.54
C ALA A 36 -15.97 -12.51 -11.32
N ALA A 37 -16.21 -11.21 -11.53
CA ALA A 37 -16.28 -10.21 -10.46
C ALA A 37 -17.45 -10.47 -9.51
N GLU A 38 -18.64 -10.79 -10.03
CA GLU A 38 -19.81 -11.14 -9.22
C GLU A 38 -19.57 -12.39 -8.37
N ARG A 39 -18.99 -13.45 -8.96
CA ARG A 39 -18.71 -14.71 -8.24
C ARG A 39 -17.68 -14.56 -7.12
N THR A 40 -16.69 -13.68 -7.30
CA THR A 40 -15.59 -13.50 -6.32
C THR A 40 -15.82 -12.36 -5.35
N GLY A 41 -16.84 -11.53 -5.57
CA GLY A 41 -17.10 -10.32 -4.79
C GLY A 41 -16.07 -9.20 -5.02
N ILE A 42 -15.19 -9.33 -6.01
CA ILE A 42 -14.17 -8.33 -6.33
C ILE A 42 -14.78 -7.27 -7.25
N LYS A 43 -14.46 -6.00 -7.01
CA LYS A 43 -14.84 -4.92 -7.94
C LYS A 43 -14.27 -5.17 -9.34
N PHE A 44 -15.12 -5.09 -10.36
CA PHE A 44 -14.79 -5.26 -11.78
C PHE A 44 -13.47 -4.59 -12.19
N GLN A 45 -13.31 -3.30 -11.89
CA GLN A 45 -12.10 -2.53 -12.26
C GLN A 45 -10.82 -3.11 -11.65
N THR A 46 -10.92 -3.67 -10.44
CA THR A 46 -9.77 -4.26 -9.74
C THR A 46 -9.39 -5.58 -10.41
N LEU A 47 -10.37 -6.45 -10.65
CA LEU A 47 -10.17 -7.71 -11.36
C LEU A 47 -9.56 -7.46 -12.75
N GLN A 48 -10.15 -6.55 -13.52
CA GLN A 48 -9.69 -6.17 -14.86
C GLN A 48 -8.21 -5.78 -14.85
N ARG A 49 -7.79 -4.91 -13.91
CA ARG A 49 -6.38 -4.49 -13.77
C ARG A 49 -5.42 -5.66 -13.56
N TYR A 50 -5.80 -6.65 -12.74
CA TYR A 50 -4.94 -7.80 -12.48
C TYR A 50 -4.91 -8.80 -13.64
N VAL A 51 -6.04 -8.98 -14.33
CA VAL A 51 -6.11 -9.80 -15.55
C VAL A 51 -5.26 -9.19 -16.67
N THR A 52 -5.34 -7.88 -16.92
CA THR A 52 -4.44 -7.24 -17.90
C THR A 52 -2.99 -7.39 -17.50
N LYS A 53 -2.65 -7.17 -16.23
CA LYS A 53 -1.29 -7.37 -15.72
C LYS A 53 -0.79 -8.79 -15.98
N GLN A 54 -1.65 -9.81 -15.84
CA GLN A 54 -1.29 -11.20 -16.12
C GLN A 54 -1.15 -11.50 -17.60
N LYS A 55 -2.05 -10.98 -18.43
CA LYS A 55 -1.93 -11.11 -19.88
C LYS A 55 -0.65 -10.47 -20.41
N THR A 56 -0.24 -9.31 -19.88
CA THR A 56 1.00 -8.63 -20.28
C THR A 56 2.26 -9.39 -19.87
N ALA A 57 2.28 -10.03 -18.70
CA ALA A 57 3.46 -10.75 -18.23
C ALA A 57 3.60 -12.15 -18.86
N GLY A 58 2.53 -12.70 -19.44
CA GLY A 58 2.50 -14.03 -20.04
C GLY A 58 1.86 -15.08 -19.12
N ILE A 59 1.13 -16.01 -19.74
CA ILE A 59 0.44 -17.11 -19.06
C ILE A 59 1.50 -18.01 -18.38
N GLY A 60 1.40 -18.21 -17.07
CA GLY A 60 2.35 -18.99 -16.27
C GLY A 60 3.36 -18.16 -15.47
N THR A 61 3.42 -16.83 -15.65
CA THR A 61 4.26 -15.98 -14.81
C THR A 61 3.65 -15.74 -13.43
N SER A 62 4.46 -15.90 -12.37
CA SER A 62 4.04 -15.68 -10.99
C SER A 62 3.97 -14.18 -10.68
N ILE A 63 2.77 -13.61 -10.81
CA ILE A 63 2.56 -12.18 -10.57
C ILE A 63 2.01 -11.97 -9.19
N ARG A 64 2.50 -10.92 -8.51
CA ARG A 64 1.89 -10.44 -7.28
C ARG A 64 0.46 -9.94 -7.52
N LEU A 65 -0.51 -10.69 -7.01
CA LEU A 65 -1.95 -10.39 -7.04
C LEU A 65 -2.45 -9.58 -5.84
N THR A 66 -1.54 -9.19 -4.95
CA THR A 66 -1.81 -8.26 -3.85
C THR A 66 -1.32 -6.85 -4.18
N PRO A 67 -1.95 -5.79 -3.64
CA PRO A 67 -1.42 -4.44 -3.74
C PRO A 67 -0.01 -4.34 -3.13
N ASN A 68 0.89 -3.60 -3.78
CA ASN A 68 2.21 -3.30 -3.22
C ASN A 68 2.20 -1.95 -2.51
N TYR A 69 2.02 -1.97 -1.18
CA TYR A 69 2.12 -0.76 -0.35
C TYR A 69 3.56 -0.41 0.03
N ALA A 70 4.48 -1.37 -0.06
CA ALA A 70 5.87 -1.19 0.34
C ALA A 70 6.63 -0.18 -0.55
N SER A 71 6.19 0.05 -1.79
CA SER A 71 6.84 0.98 -2.73
C SER A 71 6.77 2.44 -2.31
N ARG A 72 5.84 2.81 -1.41
CA ARG A 72 5.67 4.17 -0.91
C ARG A 72 6.17 4.35 0.53
N ARG A 73 6.91 3.38 1.09
CA ARG A 73 7.46 3.50 2.44
C ARG A 73 8.65 4.45 2.43
N ILE A 74 8.57 5.48 3.29
CA ILE A 74 9.59 6.51 3.43
C ILE A 74 10.68 6.05 4.42
N PHE A 75 10.29 5.42 5.53
CA PHE A 75 11.19 4.96 6.58
C PHE A 75 11.51 3.48 6.49
N THR A 76 12.70 3.07 6.90
CA THR A 76 13.01 1.65 7.15
C THR A 76 12.25 1.16 8.38
N SER A 77 12.11 -0.17 8.53
CA SER A 77 11.45 -0.75 9.70
C SER A 77 12.13 -0.32 11.01
N GLU A 78 13.46 -0.20 11.00
CA GLU A 78 14.25 0.27 12.14
C GLU A 78 13.95 1.74 12.48
N GLN A 79 13.89 2.61 11.47
CA GLN A 79 13.55 4.02 11.67
C GLN A 79 12.13 4.20 12.20
N GLU A 80 11.16 3.41 11.71
CA GLU A 80 9.79 3.42 12.23
C GLU A 80 9.76 2.99 13.69
N ALA A 81 10.50 1.93 14.05
CA ALA A 81 10.60 1.44 15.43
C ALA A 81 11.21 2.50 16.37
N THR A 82 12.31 3.16 15.98
CA THR A 82 12.91 4.22 16.80
C THR A 82 11.95 5.40 17.01
N LEU A 83 11.20 5.79 15.97
CA LEU A 83 10.25 6.90 16.06
C LEU A 83 9.03 6.55 16.92
N GLU A 84 8.57 5.29 16.86
CA GLU A 84 7.53 4.76 17.74
C GLU A 84 7.98 4.76 19.21
N GLU A 85 9.17 4.21 19.49
CA GLU A 85 9.76 4.18 20.83
C GLU A 85 9.91 5.59 21.41
N TYR A 86 10.37 6.54 20.60
CA TYR A 86 10.45 7.95 21.00
C TYR A 86 9.07 8.53 21.34
N ALA A 87 8.07 8.31 20.49
CA ALA A 87 6.72 8.82 20.72
C ALA A 87 6.10 8.25 22.01
N VAL A 88 6.28 6.94 22.26
CA VAL A 88 5.82 6.27 23.49
C VAL A 88 6.55 6.81 24.72
N THR A 89 7.86 7.01 24.63
CA THR A 89 8.66 7.54 25.75
C THR A 89 8.25 8.97 26.09
N CYS A 90 8.06 9.83 25.09
CA CYS A 90 7.52 11.18 25.29
C CYS A 90 6.14 11.16 25.96
N ALA A 91 5.25 10.25 25.55
CA ALA A 91 3.95 10.10 26.19
C ALA A 91 4.04 9.69 27.66
N LYS A 92 4.96 8.78 28.00
CA LYS A 92 5.22 8.35 29.40
C LYS A 92 5.75 9.47 30.28
N MET A 93 6.55 10.39 29.72
CA MET A 93 7.08 11.56 30.44
C MET A 93 6.07 12.73 30.52
N CYS A 94 4.78 12.48 30.24
CA CYS A 94 3.75 13.52 30.13
C CYS A 94 4.07 14.62 29.09
N TYR A 95 4.97 14.34 28.14
CA TYR A 95 5.37 15.23 27.05
C TYR A 95 4.87 14.70 25.70
N GLY A 96 3.62 14.24 25.67
CA GLY A 96 2.99 13.69 24.47
C GLY A 96 2.94 14.73 23.34
N LYS A 97 3.52 14.40 22.19
CA LYS A 97 3.49 15.27 21.01
C LYS A 97 2.13 15.18 20.31
N SER A 98 1.66 16.31 19.77
CA SER A 98 0.43 16.32 18.97
C SER A 98 0.66 15.59 17.63
N ARG A 99 -0.43 15.21 16.94
CA ARG A 99 -0.34 14.62 15.59
C ARG A 99 0.30 15.56 14.56
N LYS A 100 0.28 16.88 14.80
CA LYS A 100 0.95 17.84 13.92
C LYS A 100 2.45 17.80 14.17
N ASP A 101 2.85 17.87 15.44
CA ASP A 101 4.26 17.90 15.83
C ASP A 101 4.97 16.59 15.50
N LEU A 102 4.32 15.44 15.71
CA LEU A 102 4.86 14.14 15.29
C LEU A 102 5.08 14.04 13.78
N ARG A 103 4.21 14.69 12.97
CA ARG A 103 4.40 14.73 11.51
C ARG A 103 5.56 15.65 11.11
N CYS A 104 5.74 16.77 11.79
CA CYS A 104 6.90 17.65 11.59
C CYS A 104 8.20 16.91 11.95
N LEU A 105 8.24 16.24 13.11
CA LEU A 105 9.39 15.45 13.54
C LEU A 105 9.69 14.31 12.56
N ALA A 106 8.68 13.59 12.09
CA ALA A 106 8.87 12.55 11.07
C ALA A 106 9.45 13.14 9.77
N TYR A 107 8.97 14.31 9.34
CA TYR A 107 9.51 14.99 8.16
C TYR A 107 10.98 15.37 8.35
N GLU A 108 11.36 15.92 9.50
CA GLU A 108 12.76 16.25 9.84
C GLU A 108 13.65 15.00 9.84
N VAL A 109 13.19 13.90 10.45
CA VAL A 109 13.90 12.60 10.43
C VAL A 109 14.07 12.07 9.01
N ALA A 110 13.05 12.21 8.16
CA ALA A 110 13.11 11.77 6.76
C ALA A 110 14.12 12.58 5.93
N ILE A 111 14.23 13.88 6.17
CA ILE A 111 15.25 14.73 5.53
C ILE A 111 16.65 14.36 6.03
N ALA A 112 16.81 14.20 7.34
CA ALA A 112 18.11 13.97 7.96
C ALA A 112 18.68 12.58 7.64
N LYS A 113 17.83 11.55 7.55
CA LYS A 113 18.24 10.15 7.29
C LYS A 113 17.34 9.50 6.22
N PRO A 114 17.52 9.85 4.94
CA PRO A 114 16.76 9.23 3.86
C PRO A 114 17.07 7.72 3.80
N ARG A 115 16.02 6.91 3.57
CA ARG A 115 16.03 5.44 3.58
C ARG A 115 17.02 4.77 2.62
N CYS A 116 17.57 5.48 1.64
CA CYS A 116 18.68 5.08 0.77
C CYS A 116 19.03 6.28 -0.14
N ALA A 117 20.24 6.33 -0.71
CA ALA A 117 20.79 7.35 -1.61
C ALA A 117 20.07 7.51 -2.97
N MET A 118 18.74 7.56 -3.01
CA MET A 118 17.94 7.95 -4.18
C MET A 118 17.22 9.30 -4.00
N ALA A 119 17.47 10.00 -2.89
CA ALA A 119 17.00 11.38 -2.69
C ALA A 119 17.74 12.41 -3.58
N ASN A 120 18.87 12.02 -4.21
CA ASN A 120 19.56 12.81 -5.24
C ASN A 120 19.18 12.35 -6.66
N ARG A 121 17.89 12.16 -6.97
CA ARG A 121 17.43 12.32 -8.36
C ARG A 121 17.12 13.80 -8.53
N GLU A 122 18.18 14.54 -8.81
CA GLU A 122 18.13 15.96 -9.09
C GLU A 122 17.09 16.24 -10.19
N LYS A 123 16.23 17.21 -9.89
CA LYS A 123 15.77 18.27 -10.81
C LYS A 123 15.96 17.98 -12.31
N THR A 124 15.02 17.27 -12.93
CA THR A 124 14.76 17.44 -14.37
C THR A 124 13.27 17.72 -14.56
N TYR A 125 12.85 18.94 -14.19
CA TYR A 125 11.78 19.61 -14.91
C TYR A 125 12.45 20.26 -16.13
N VAL A 126 12.29 19.64 -17.29
CA VAL A 126 12.57 20.28 -18.57
C VAL A 126 11.41 21.25 -18.82
N VAL A 127 11.76 22.54 -18.95
CA VAL A 127 10.89 23.62 -19.44
C VAL A 127 10.67 23.42 -20.93
#